data_AF-A0A497L9Q5-F1
#
_entry.id   AF-A0A497L9Q5-F1
#
_cell.length_a   1.000
_cell.length_b   1.000
_cell.length_c   1.000
_cell.angle_alpha   90.00
_cell.angle_beta   90.00
_cell.angle_gamma   90.00
#
_symmetry.space_group_name_H-M   'P 1'
#
loop_
_entity.id
_entity.type
_entity.pdbx_description
1 polymer ?
#
loop_
_entity_poly.entity_id
_entity_poly.type
_entity_poly.pdbx_seq_one_letter_code
_entity_poly.pdbx_strand_id
1 'polypeptide(L)'
;TLPIDGIEGFSAITPLPWYFLRKNLKLAEKLQVPIVAGSDSHFAETVGDAYTIINCEGRSIHEILRAVKLGRTLIGGGPSKLSFKIRMIRDTIPHIVSKIFKIYTFHDQCLKD
;
A
#
# COMPACT_ATOMS: atom_id res chain seq x y z
N THR A 1 11.37 -1.35 21.81
CA THR A 1 10.68 -1.25 20.50
C THR A 1 9.19 -1.25 20.75
N LEU A 2 8.42 -0.43 20.01
CA LEU A 2 6.96 -0.41 20.15
C LEU A 2 6.37 -1.68 19.49
N PRO A 3 5.47 -2.42 20.15
CA PRO A 3 4.80 -3.56 19.53
C PRO A 3 3.93 -3.12 18.35
N ILE A 4 3.77 -3.99 17.36
CA ILE A 4 2.90 -3.76 16.21
C ILE A 4 1.46 -4.13 16.61
N ASP A 5 0.51 -3.23 16.38
CA ASP A 5 -0.91 -3.42 16.74
C ASP A 5 -1.77 -4.03 15.62
N GLY A 6 -1.24 -4.09 14.39
CA GLY A 6 -1.96 -4.59 13.21
C GLY A 6 -1.11 -4.51 11.95
N ILE A 7 -1.55 -5.20 10.89
CA ILE A 7 -0.89 -5.19 9.58
C ILE A 7 -1.86 -4.71 8.52
N GLU A 8 -1.40 -3.84 7.62
CA GLU A 8 -2.11 -3.60 6.37
C GLU A 8 -2.04 -4.84 5.49
N GLY A 9 -3.10 -5.64 5.54
CA GLY A 9 -3.24 -6.86 4.74
C GLY A 9 -3.38 -6.56 3.26
N PHE A 10 -4.03 -5.44 2.92
CA PHE A 10 -4.32 -5.06 1.54
C PHE A 10 -4.19 -3.56 1.32
N SER A 11 -3.36 -3.17 0.34
CA SER A 11 -3.30 -1.81 -0.17
C SER A 11 -3.67 -1.78 -1.66
N ALA A 12 -4.56 -0.87 -2.05
CA ALA A 12 -5.13 -0.84 -3.41
C ALA A 12 -4.05 -0.61 -4.50
N ILE A 13 -3.03 0.19 -4.20
CA ILE A 13 -1.98 0.58 -5.15
C ILE A 13 -0.89 -0.48 -5.32
N THR A 14 -0.80 -1.44 -4.38
CA THR A 14 0.26 -2.47 -4.37
C THR A 14 0.34 -3.25 -5.69
N PRO A 15 1.55 -3.43 -6.28
CA PRO A 15 1.73 -4.27 -7.45
C PRO A 15 1.49 -5.74 -7.07
N LEU A 16 0.85 -6.52 -7.94
CA LEU A 16 0.50 -7.93 -7.65
C LEU A 16 -0.25 -8.10 -6.30
N PRO A 17 -1.41 -7.43 -6.14
CA PRO A 17 -2.09 -7.28 -4.85
C PRO A 17 -2.37 -8.61 -4.14
N TRP A 18 -2.75 -9.65 -4.90
CA TRP A 18 -3.05 -10.97 -4.34
C TRP A 18 -1.83 -11.72 -3.81
N TYR A 19 -0.65 -11.49 -4.38
CA TYR A 19 0.59 -12.10 -3.91
C TYR A 19 1.00 -11.50 -2.55
N PHE A 20 0.96 -10.17 -2.43
CA PHE A 20 1.30 -9.49 -1.18
C PHE A 20 0.22 -9.69 -0.12
N LEU A 21 -1.07 -9.70 -0.49
CA LEU A 21 -2.14 -10.05 0.44
C LEU A 21 -1.85 -11.39 1.13
N ARG A 22 -1.54 -12.44 0.35
CA ARG A 22 -1.21 -13.76 0.92
C ARG A 22 -0.03 -13.71 1.90
N LYS A 23 1.01 -12.93 1.59
CA LYS A 23 2.17 -12.77 2.47
C LYS A 23 1.82 -12.02 3.75
N ASN A 24 1.05 -10.94 3.63
CA ASN A 24 0.66 -10.09 4.75
C ASN A 24 -0.30 -10.85 5.68
N LEU A 25 -1.25 -11.62 5.14
CA LEU A 25 -2.12 -12.49 5.94
C LEU A 25 -1.30 -13.53 6.72
N LYS A 26 -0.33 -14.19 6.07
CA LYS A 26 0.56 -15.15 6.73
C LYS A 26 1.42 -14.50 7.82
N LEU A 27 1.83 -13.24 7.63
CA LEU A 27 2.58 -12.49 8.65
C LEU A 27 1.68 -12.09 9.82
N ALA A 28 0.45 -11.64 9.56
CA ALA A 28 -0.51 -11.26 10.57
C ALA A 28 -0.89 -12.45 11.45
N GLU A 29 -1.09 -13.63 10.83
CA GLU A 29 -1.32 -14.90 11.53
C GLU A 29 -0.14 -15.24 12.47
N LYS A 30 1.10 -15.17 11.96
CA LYS A 30 2.31 -15.46 12.76
C LYS A 30 2.50 -14.49 13.94
N LEU A 31 2.13 -13.22 13.76
CA LEU A 31 2.25 -12.19 14.78
C LEU A 31 1.02 -12.10 15.68
N GLN A 32 -0.06 -12.84 15.36
CA GLN A 32 -1.35 -12.81 16.05
C GLN A 32 -1.93 -11.39 16.16
N VAL A 33 -1.79 -10.60 15.09
CA VAL A 33 -2.27 -9.21 15.01
C VAL A 33 -3.40 -9.09 13.98
N PRO A 34 -4.34 -8.15 14.17
CA PRO A 34 -5.43 -7.93 13.23
C PRO A 34 -4.93 -7.39 11.89
N ILE A 35 -5.78 -7.52 10.88
CA ILE A 35 -5.54 -6.99 9.54
C ILE A 35 -6.40 -5.75 9.27
N VAL A 36 -5.85 -4.82 8.51
CA VAL A 36 -6.56 -3.65 7.95
C VAL A 36 -6.31 -3.55 6.45
N ALA A 37 -7.09 -2.74 5.77
CA ALA A 37 -6.93 -2.41 4.36
C ALA A 37 -7.10 -0.91 4.10
N GLY A 38 -6.36 -0.41 3.12
CA GLY A 38 -6.32 0.99 2.77
C GLY A 38 -6.17 1.22 1.27
N SER A 39 -6.71 2.34 0.79
CA SER A 39 -6.55 2.73 -0.62
C SER A 39 -5.17 3.32 -0.92
N ASP A 40 -4.48 3.85 0.10
CA ASP A 40 -3.24 4.63 -0.03
C ASP A 40 -3.35 5.75 -1.09
N SER A 41 -4.51 6.40 -1.08
CA SER A 41 -4.89 7.35 -2.13
C SER A 41 -4.16 8.66 -2.03
N HIS A 42 -3.51 9.02 -3.13
CA HIS A 42 -2.95 10.36 -3.36
C HIS A 42 -3.76 11.14 -4.42
N PHE A 43 -4.79 10.50 -4.99
CA PHE A 43 -5.70 11.08 -5.98
C PHE A 43 -7.15 10.82 -5.57
N ALA A 44 -8.03 11.78 -5.78
CA ALA A 44 -9.43 11.67 -5.36
C ALA A 44 -10.14 10.45 -6.00
N GLU A 45 -9.78 10.09 -7.23
CA GLU A 45 -10.40 8.98 -7.97
C GLU A 45 -10.05 7.58 -7.44
N THR A 46 -9.07 7.43 -6.56
CA THR A 46 -8.70 6.14 -5.94
C THR A 46 -9.21 6.01 -4.50
N VAL A 47 -9.81 7.08 -3.94
CA VAL A 47 -10.30 7.09 -2.56
C VAL A 47 -11.38 6.03 -2.42
N GLY A 48 -11.14 5.10 -1.47
CA GLY A 48 -12.06 4.01 -1.21
C GLY A 48 -11.94 2.82 -2.18
N ASP A 49 -10.95 2.80 -3.07
CA ASP A 49 -10.66 1.59 -3.86
C ASP A 49 -10.44 0.38 -2.96
N ALA A 50 -9.77 0.57 -1.81
CA ALA A 50 -9.77 -0.37 -0.71
C ALA A 50 -9.98 0.34 0.63
N TYR A 51 -10.62 -0.36 1.57
CA TYR A 51 -10.96 0.17 2.90
C TYR A 51 -11.16 -0.97 3.90
N THR A 52 -11.09 -0.65 5.19
CA THR A 52 -11.40 -1.59 6.26
C THR A 52 -12.87 -1.50 6.62
N ILE A 53 -13.60 -2.60 6.51
CA ILE A 53 -14.94 -2.74 7.10
C ILE A 53 -14.75 -3.10 8.56
N ILE A 54 -15.30 -2.29 9.47
CA ILE A 54 -15.17 -2.49 10.91
C ILE A 54 -16.53 -2.90 11.48
N ASN A 55 -16.60 -4.09 12.07
CA ASN A 55 -17.84 -4.58 12.68
C ASN A 55 -17.89 -4.18 14.17
N CYS A 56 -18.66 -3.14 14.47
CA CYS A 56 -18.85 -2.57 15.80
C CYS A 56 -20.32 -2.21 16.03
N GLU A 57 -20.73 -2.20 17.31
CA GLU A 57 -22.12 -1.92 17.71
C GLU A 57 -22.44 -0.42 17.64
N GLY A 58 -21.44 0.45 17.83
CA GLY A 58 -21.55 1.89 17.72
C GLY A 58 -20.35 2.55 17.03
N ARG A 59 -20.50 3.83 16.69
CA ARG A 59 -19.52 4.63 15.91
C ARG A 59 -18.60 5.48 16.78
N SER A 60 -18.53 5.22 18.08
CA SER A 60 -17.58 5.93 18.94
C SER A 60 -16.14 5.50 18.63
N ILE A 61 -15.17 6.40 18.85
CA ILE A 61 -13.74 6.09 18.64
C ILE A 61 -13.33 4.86 19.46
N HIS A 62 -13.80 4.75 20.70
CA HIS A 62 -13.49 3.62 21.58
C HIS A 62 -13.99 2.29 21.02
N GLU A 63 -15.21 2.25 20.48
CA GLU A 63 -15.79 1.03 19.89
C GLU A 63 -15.07 0.63 18.61
N ILE A 64 -14.73 1.60 17.76
CA ILE A 64 -13.98 1.38 16.52
C ILE A 64 -12.61 0.79 16.85
N LEU A 65 -11.85 1.43 17.76
CA LEU A 65 -10.52 0.95 18.16
C LEU A 65 -10.60 -0.43 18.81
N ARG A 66 -11.61 -0.69 19.64
CA ARG A 66 -11.84 -2.01 20.23
C ARG A 66 -12.12 -3.06 19.16
N ALA A 67 -12.95 -2.76 18.16
CA ALA A 67 -13.24 -3.67 17.07
C ALA A 67 -11.99 -4.00 16.23
N VAL A 68 -11.16 -3.00 15.90
CA VAL A 68 -9.88 -3.21 15.22
C VAL A 68 -8.95 -4.08 16.06
N LYS A 69 -8.78 -3.78 17.35
CA LYS A 69 -7.92 -4.55 18.27
C LYS A 69 -8.37 -6.00 18.43
N LEU A 70 -9.68 -6.26 18.35
CA LEU A 70 -10.26 -7.61 18.40
C LEU A 70 -10.28 -8.32 17.04
N GLY A 71 -9.74 -7.72 15.98
CA GLY A 71 -9.75 -8.29 14.63
C GLY A 71 -11.13 -8.39 14.01
N ARG A 72 -12.10 -7.57 14.46
CA ARG A 72 -13.45 -7.48 13.87
C ARG A 72 -13.43 -6.63 12.61
N THR A 73 -12.52 -6.98 11.71
CA THR A 73 -12.22 -6.24 10.47
C THR A 73 -12.36 -7.16 9.27
N LEU A 74 -12.82 -6.60 8.16
CA LEU A 74 -12.84 -7.24 6.86
C LEU A 74 -12.21 -6.32 5.82
N ILE A 75 -11.64 -6.91 4.78
CA ILE A 75 -11.11 -6.17 3.64
C ILE A 75 -12.30 -5.81 2.73
N GLY A 76 -12.53 -4.52 2.55
CA GLY A 76 -13.47 -3.96 1.59
C GLY A 76 -12.75 -3.42 0.35
N GLY A 77 -13.45 -3.42 -0.78
CA GLY A 77 -12.92 -2.93 -2.05
C GLY A 77 -11.98 -3.92 -2.76
N GLY A 78 -11.03 -3.40 -3.51
CA GLY A 78 -10.09 -4.13 -4.35
C GLY A 78 -8.94 -3.27 -4.85
N PRO A 79 -8.13 -3.79 -5.80
CA PRO A 79 -6.99 -3.03 -6.29
C PRO A 79 -7.44 -1.86 -7.16
N SER A 80 -6.70 -0.75 -7.09
CA SER A 80 -6.91 0.38 -7.99
C SER A 80 -6.76 -0.05 -9.45
N LYS A 81 -7.49 0.64 -10.33
CA LYS A 81 -7.53 0.34 -11.77
C LYS A 81 -6.12 0.18 -12.36
N LEU A 82 -5.95 -0.81 -13.22
CA LEU A 82 -4.66 -1.04 -13.87
C LEU A 82 -4.19 0.20 -14.67
N SER A 83 -5.11 0.89 -15.34
CA SER A 83 -4.83 2.13 -16.06
C SER A 83 -4.24 3.22 -15.15
N PHE A 84 -4.75 3.33 -13.92
CA PHE A 84 -4.21 4.24 -12.91
C PHE A 84 -2.77 3.85 -12.52
N LYS A 85 -2.53 2.56 -12.24
CA LYS A 85 -1.18 2.07 -11.88
C LYS A 85 -0.16 2.32 -12.98
N ILE A 86 -0.53 2.10 -14.25
CA ILE A 86 0.33 2.38 -15.41
C ILE A 86 0.61 3.88 -15.55
N ARG A 87 -0.42 4.73 -15.36
CA ARG A 87 -0.25 6.20 -15.40
C ARG A 87 0.78 6.68 -14.37
N MET A 88 0.71 6.17 -13.14
CA MET A 88 1.67 6.50 -12.07
C MET A 88 3.12 6.11 -12.42
N ILE A 89 3.32 4.94 -13.04
CA ILE A 89 4.65 4.50 -13.48
C ILE A 89 5.16 5.40 -14.60
N ARG A 90 4.30 5.75 -15.56
CA ARG A 90 4.66 6.62 -16.69
C ARG A 90 5.23 7.96 -16.23
N ASP A 91 4.63 8.58 -15.23
CA ASP A 91 5.07 9.88 -14.73
C ASP A 91 6.41 9.80 -13.97
N THR A 92 6.80 8.60 -13.54
CA THR A 92 8.06 8.34 -12.83
C THR A 92 9.23 8.05 -13.78
N ILE A 93 8.98 7.47 -14.96
CA ILE A 93 10.00 7.09 -15.97
C ILE A 93 10.91 8.27 -16.41
N PRO A 94 10.41 9.50 -16.71
CA PRO A 94 11.25 10.61 -17.16
C PRO A 94 12.35 10.98 -16.15
N HIS A 95 12.06 10.87 -14.87
CA HIS A 95 13.01 11.18 -13.79
C HIS A 95 14.11 10.11 -13.69
N ILE A 96 13.78 8.85 -13.97
CA ILE A 96 14.76 7.75 -13.98
C ILE A 96 15.64 7.82 -15.23
N VAL A 97 15.03 8.02 -16.41
CA VAL A 97 15.76 8.11 -17.68
C VAL A 97 16.71 9.31 -17.68
N SER A 98 16.27 10.49 -17.21
CA SER A 98 17.15 11.66 -17.11
C SER A 98 18.32 11.45 -16.14
N LYS A 99 18.11 10.72 -15.05
CA LYS A 99 19.16 10.39 -14.08
C LYS A 99 20.18 9.40 -14.65
N ILE A 100 19.71 8.36 -15.36
CA ILE A 100 20.58 7.42 -16.08
C ILE A 100 21.37 8.15 -17.16
N PHE A 101 20.72 9.00 -17.96
CA PHE A 101 21.38 9.76 -19.01
C PHE A 101 22.49 10.65 -18.43
N LYS A 102 22.23 11.38 -17.33
CA LYS A 102 23.25 12.16 -16.61
C LYS A 102 24.44 11.32 -16.14
N ILE A 103 24.20 10.11 -15.63
CA ILE A 103 25.28 9.20 -15.21
C ILE A 103 26.13 8.78 -16.41
N TYR A 104 25.50 8.42 -17.53
CA TYR A 104 26.23 8.07 -18.76
C TYR A 104 27.03 9.25 -19.31
N THR A 105 26.46 10.46 -19.32
CA THR A 105 27.21 11.64 -19.79
C THR A 105 28.42 11.96 -18.90
N PHE A 106 28.29 11.76 -17.59
CA PHE A 106 29.39 11.97 -16.63
C PHE A 106 30.48 10.89 -16.77
N HIS A 107 30.10 9.63 -17.00
CA HIS A 107 31.03 8.53 -17.19
C HIS A 107 31.83 8.66 -18.51
N ASP A 108 31.22 9.24 -19.56
CA ASP A 108 31.86 9.46 -20.85
C ASP A 108 32.85 10.64 -20.85
N GLN A 109 32.73 11.57 -19.89
CA GLN A 109 33.72 12.62 -19.63
C GLN A 109 34.94 12.09 -18.87
N CYS A 110 34.77 11.18 -17.91
CA CYS A 110 35.87 10.62 -17.12
C CYS A 110 36.79 9.64 -17.87
N LEU A 111 36.35 9.11 -19.01
CA LEU A 111 37.12 8.19 -19.87
C LEU A 111 37.92 8.91 -20.97
N LYS A 112 37.81 10.24 -21.05
CA LYS A 112 38.51 11.08 -22.05
C LYS A 112 39.67 11.90 -21.45
N ASP A 113 39.91 11.77 -20.14
CA ASP A 113 41.09 12.29 -19.42
C ASP A 113 42.04 11.14 -19.06
#